data_AF-A0A0S8A0G2-F1
#
_entry.id   AF-A0A0S8A0G2-F1
#
_cell.length_a   1.000
_cell.length_b   1.000
_cell.length_c   1.000
_cell.angle_alpha   90.00
_cell.angle_beta   90.00
_cell.angle_gamma   90.00
#
_symmetry.space_group_name_H-M   'P 1'
#
loop_
_entity.id
_entity.type
_entity.pdbx_description
1 polymer ?
#
loop_
_entity_poly.entity_id
_entity_poly.type
_entity_poly.pdbx_seq_one_letter_code
_entity_poly.pdbx_strand_id
1 'polypeptide(L)' 'MKLILIFSWSIFGLFFLMLTISAYSHASEKEKLTAISPYWCFYESIYDEQGKQLCKKGKFMYLLAIPLSLLTMYFF' A
#
# COMPACT_ATOMS: atom_id res chain seq x y z
N MET A 1 -15.24 1.63 -20.19
CA MET A 1 -13.99 1.00 -19.71
C MET A 1 -13.06 1.99 -19.00
N LYS A 2 -12.71 3.15 -19.57
CA LYS A 2 -11.84 4.15 -18.92
C LYS A 2 -12.31 4.60 -17.52
N LEU A 3 -13.61 4.91 -17.37
CA LEU A 3 -14.20 5.27 -16.06
C LEU A 3 -14.07 4.16 -15.00
N ILE A 4 -14.27 2.89 -15.38
CA ILE A 4 -14.17 1.75 -14.48
C ILE A 4 -12.73 1.58 -13.97
N LEU A 5 -11.74 1.79 -14.85
CA LEU A 5 -10.32 1.73 -14.48
C LEU A 5 -9.94 2.86 -13.50
N ILE A 6 -10.43 4.09 -13.74
CA ILE A 6 -10.21 5.22 -12.83
C ILE A 6 -10.82 4.93 -11.45
N PHE A 7 -12.09 4.47 -11.41
CA PHE A 7 -12.74 4.10 -10.15
C PHE A 7 -11.99 2.97 -9.41
N SER A 8 -11.51 1.97 -10.14
CA SER A 8 -10.73 0.87 -9.58
C SER A 8 -9.43 1.37 -8.95
N TRP A 9 -8.74 2.31 -9.60
CA TRP A 9 -7.55 2.97 -9.07
C TRP A 9 -7.82 3.77 -7.79
N SER A 10 -8.92 4.53 -7.76
CA SER A 10 -9.29 5.31 -6.57
C SER A 10 -9.58 4.40 -5.37
N ILE A 11 -10.32 3.31 -5.59
CA ILE A 11 -10.61 2.32 -4.54
C ILE A 11 -9.32 1.66 -4.06
N PHE A 12 -8.45 1.28 -4.99
CA PHE A 12 -7.17 0.64 -4.69
C PHE A 12 -6.26 1.56 -3.86
N GLY A 13 -6.14 2.82 -4.26
CA GLY A 13 -5.37 3.83 -3.54
C GLY A 13 -5.92 4.10 -2.14
N LEU A 14 -7.25 4.20 -1.99
CA LEU A 14 -7.90 4.35 -0.69
C LEU A 14 -7.60 3.18 0.25
N PHE A 15 -7.71 1.94 -0.23
CA PHE A 15 -7.38 0.76 0.57
C PHE A 15 -5.91 0.74 0.98
N PHE A 16 -5.00 1.07 0.07
CA PHE A 16 -3.57 1.13 0.37
C PHE A 16 -3.25 2.20 1.41
N LEU A 17 -3.89 3.37 1.34
CA LEU A 17 -3.77 4.42 2.35
C LEU A 17 -4.27 3.97 3.72
N MET A 18 -5.43 3.30 3.80
CA MET A 18 -5.93 2.76 5.07
C MET A 18 -4.96 1.75 5.69
N LEU A 19 -4.41 0.84 4.89
CA LEU A 19 -3.38 -0.09 5.35
C LEU A 19 -2.13 0.63 5.86
N THR A 20 -1.74 1.71 5.19
CA THR A 20 -0.56 2.49 5.58
C THR A 20 -0.76 3.16 6.94
N ILE A 21 -1.93 3.80 7.15
CA ILE A 21 -2.29 4.44 8.42
C ILE A 21 -2.34 3.40 9.54
N SER A 22 -2.98 2.25 9.29
CA SER A 22 -3.05 1.16 10.27
C SER A 22 -1.69 0.55 10.56
N ALA A 23 -0.80 0.39 9.58
CA ALA A 23 0.53 -0.14 9.82
C ALA A 23 1.38 0.85 10.62
N TYR A 24 1.21 2.15 10.38
CA TYR A 24 1.95 3.20 11.09
C TYR A 24 1.65 3.22 12.59
N SER A 25 0.43 2.89 13.03
CA SER A 25 0.13 2.75 14.46
C SER A 25 0.84 1.56 15.12
N HIS A 26 1.36 0.63 14.33
CA HIS A 26 2.13 -0.54 14.77
C HIS A 26 3.65 -0.39 14.54
N ALA A 27 4.11 0.78 14.10
CA ALA A 27 5.53 1.06 13.97
C ALA A 27 6.14 1.30 15.36
N SER A 28 7.31 0.72 15.60
CA SER A 28 8.06 0.91 16.85
C SER A 28 8.49 2.37 17.00
N GLU A 29 8.23 2.96 18.16
CA GLU A 29 8.64 4.34 18.48
C GLU A 29 10.15 4.60 18.31
N LYS A 30 10.97 3.55 18.28
CA LYS A 30 12.43 3.61 18.16
C LYS A 30 12.94 3.88 16.74
N GLU A 31 12.11 3.65 15.72
CA GLU A 31 12.46 3.88 14.32
C GLU A 31 11.34 4.67 13.64
N LYS A 32 11.06 5.88 14.18
CA LYS A 32 10.08 6.81 13.62
C LYS A 32 10.35 7.02 12.14
N LEU A 33 9.57 6.34 11.30
CA LEU A 33 9.39 6.69 9.89
C LEU A 33 8.96 8.15 9.86
N THR A 34 9.90 9.04 9.57
CA THR A 34 9.69 10.49 9.52
C THR A 34 8.77 10.91 8.37
N ALA A 35 8.34 9.97 7.52
CA ALA A 35 7.36 10.20 6.47
C ALA A 35 6.57 8.92 6.15
N ILE A 36 5.30 9.10 5.78
CA ILE A 36 4.47 8.08 5.13
C ILE A 36 5.14 7.77 3.77
N SER A 37 6.00 6.75 3.75
CA SER A 37 6.66 6.30 2.53
C SER A 37 5.72 5.42 1.70
N PRO A 38 5.64 5.58 0.38
CA PRO A 38 4.92 4.63 -0.48
C PRO A 38 5.52 3.21 -0.39
N TYR A 39 6.75 3.08 0.10
CA TYR A 39 7.45 1.82 0.34
C TYR A 39 7.34 1.35 1.79
N TRP A 40 6.40 1.88 2.59
CA TRP A 40 6.19 1.47 3.99
C TRP A 40 6.13 -0.05 4.14
N CYS A 41 5.52 -0.73 3.16
CA CYS A 41 5.37 -2.17 3.12
C CYS A 41 6.68 -2.94 2.87
N PHE A 42 7.84 -2.31 2.77
CA PHE A 42 9.14 -3.00 2.66
C PHE A 42 9.95 -2.96 3.96
N TYR A 43 9.54 -2.14 4.92
CA TYR A 43 10.27 -1.95 6.18
C TYR A 43 9.71 -2.87 7.29
N GLU A 44 9.66 -4.18 7.08
CA GLU A 44 9.08 -5.13 8.07
C GLU A 44 9.77 -5.09 9.45
N SER A 45 11.05 -4.71 9.51
CA SER A 45 11.85 -4.69 10.74
C SER A 45 11.35 -3.68 11.78
N ILE A 46 10.66 -2.64 11.33
CA ILE A 46 10.26 -1.52 12.20
C ILE A 46 8.92 -1.79 12.89
N TYR A 47 8.18 -2.80 12.46
CA TYR A 47 6.81 -3.08 12.87
C TYR A 47 6.73 -4.21 13.90
N ASP A 48 5.73 -4.16 14.77
CA ASP A 48 5.31 -5.32 15.56
C ASP A 48 4.71 -6.43 14.68
N GLU A 49 4.32 -7.57 15.28
CA GLU A 49 3.75 -8.70 14.52
C GLU A 49 2.47 -8.33 13.75
N GLN A 50 1.63 -7.41 14.26
CA GLN A 50 0.43 -6.96 13.56
C GLN A 50 0.79 -6.05 12.39
N GLY A 51 1.71 -5.11 12.59
CA GLY A 51 2.24 -4.27 11.54
C GLY A 51 2.95 -5.07 10.44
N LYS A 52 3.66 -6.16 10.77
CA LYS A 52 4.23 -7.10 9.78
C LYS A 52 3.16 -7.78 8.93
N GLN A 53 2.03 -8.17 9.52
CA GLN A 53 0.92 -8.74 8.76
C GLN A 53 0.29 -7.69 7.82
N LEU A 54 0.12 -6.45 8.28
CA LEU A 54 -0.35 -5.34 7.45
C LEU A 54 0.63 -5.03 6.31
N CYS A 55 1.93 -5.06 6.61
CA CYS A 55 3.02 -4.89 5.67
C CYS A 55 2.98 -5.95 4.56
N LYS A 56 2.75 -7.23 4.89
CA LYS A 56 2.54 -8.30 3.90
C LYS A 56 1.32 -8.05 3.00
N LYS A 57 0.21 -7.57 3.56
CA LYS A 57 -0.98 -7.17 2.78
C LYS A 57 -0.66 -5.99 1.84
N GLY A 58 0.09 -5.01 2.33
CA GLY A 58 0.59 -3.88 1.54
C GLY A 58 1.47 -4.32 0.37
N LYS A 59 2.41 -5.26 0.58
CA LYS A 59 3.24 -5.84 -0.49
C LYS A 59 2.39 -6.52 -1.56
N PHE A 60 1.39 -7.30 -1.13
CA PHE A 60 0.47 -7.96 -2.07
C PHE A 60 -0.31 -6.94 -2.90
N MET A 61 -0.80 -5.87 -2.29
CA MET A 61 -1.42 -4.77 -3.03
C MET A 61 -0.45 -4.09 -3.99
N TYR A 62 0.78 -3.82 -3.58
CA TYR A 62 1.79 -3.23 -4.46
C TYR A 62 2.02 -4.10 -5.72
N LEU A 63 2.06 -5.43 -5.56
CA LEU A 63 2.16 -6.37 -6.68
C LEU A 63 0.93 -6.34 -7.60
N LEU A 64 -0.28 -6.24 -7.05
CA LEU A 64 -1.52 -6.12 -7.83
C LEU A 64 -1.66 -4.78 -8.55
N ALA A 65 -0.98 -3.73 -8.07
CA ALA A 65 -0.96 -2.43 -8.75
C ALA A 65 -0.23 -2.50 -10.11
N ILE A 66 0.73 -3.41 -10.29
CA ILE A 66 1.49 -3.56 -11.54
C ILE A 66 0.59 -3.98 -12.72
N PRO A 67 -0.16 -5.10 -12.67
CA PRO A 67 -1.05 -5.49 -13.76
C PRO A 67 -2.17 -4.46 -13.96
N LEU A 68 -2.67 -3.84 -12.89
CA LEU A 68 -3.67 -2.76 -13.00
C LEU A 68 -3.09 -1.55 -13.75
N SER A 69 -1.85 -1.16 -13.47
CA SER A 69 -1.14 -0.08 -14.18
C SER A 69 -0.97 -0.39 -15.66
N LEU A 70 -0.52 -1.61 -15.99
CA LEU A 70 -0.33 -2.06 -17.37
C LEU A 70 -1.64 -2.08 -18.15
N LEU A 71 -2.71 -2.58 -17.52
CA LEU A 71 -4.05 -2.57 -18.09
C LEU A 71 -4.52 -1.13 -18.36
N THR A 72 -4.23 -0.21 -17.43
CA THR A 72 -4.61 1.19 -17.58
C THR A 72 -3.86 1.86 -18.72
N MET A 73 -2.55 1.60 -18.87
CA MET A 73 -1.74 2.10 -19.99
C MET A 73 -2.21 1.54 -21.34
N TYR A 74 -2.64 0.27 -21.40
CA TYR A 74 -3.14 -0.31 -22.64
C TYR A 74 -4.46 0.33 -23.13
N PHE A 75 -5.31 0.76 -22.20
CA PHE A 75 -6.62 1.34 -22.53
C PHE A 75 -6.63 2.87 -22.66
N PHE A 76 -5.52 3.56 -22.39
CA PHE A 76 -5.40 5.02 -22.47
C PHE A 76 -4.50 5.46 -23.61
#